data_AF-A0A7K3GCF8-F1
#
_entry.id   AF-A0A7K3GCF8-F1
#
_cell.length_a   1.000
_cell.length_b   1.000
_cell.length_c   1.000
_cell.angle_alpha   90.00
_cell.angle_beta   90.00
_cell.angle_gamma   90.00
#
_symmetry.space_group_name_H-M   'P 1'
#
loop_
_entity.id
_entity.type
_entity.pdbx_description
1 polymer ?
#
loop_
_entity_poly.entity_id
_entity_poly.type
_entity_poly.pdbx_seq_one_letter_code
_entity_poly.pdbx_strand_id
1 'polypeptide(L)'
;MTQGLPYPNLFDGCDAGAYTLPDQLLKLRDTYRAIEAQPYPDPPENPWDVIARLAEETVDAVQDGKPLPDPTQIEQARTAERVHEDVLTMMSGCLDLAAKRVRAGIQAYGAAIITDHLKPAHDKLWADFKAAWHTLQEYGQTEPRHLLAAPPKVRKASDTCDQLAAQYPVIHEARSILARAGFNCPDDPTGKYAAIRNYHQLAPSRLAMARPPWSGLSTRQFLGWHATNGGQLWLPTPDEQKDAVWAEADTNPVKRAAGF
;
A
#
# COMPACT_ATOMS: atom_id res chain seq x y z
N MET A 1 -17.37 -12.66 2.29
CA MET A 1 -16.23 -11.85 2.77
C MET A 1 -16.12 -10.64 1.85
N THR A 2 -16.51 -9.47 2.32
CA THR A 2 -16.38 -8.21 1.56
C THR A 2 -14.89 -7.90 1.37
N GLN A 3 -14.48 -7.58 0.14
CA GLN A 3 -13.09 -7.22 -0.13
C GLN A 3 -12.79 -5.85 0.47
N GLY A 4 -11.87 -5.80 1.44
CA GLY A 4 -11.35 -4.54 1.99
C GLY A 4 -10.67 -3.68 0.92
N LEU A 5 -10.39 -2.42 1.26
CA LEU A 5 -9.73 -1.45 0.38
C LEU A 5 -8.47 -2.08 -0.26
N PRO A 6 -8.34 -2.09 -1.59
CA PRO A 6 -7.15 -2.64 -2.23
C PRO A 6 -5.90 -1.86 -1.85
N TYR A 7 -4.86 -2.57 -1.41
CA TYR A 7 -3.55 -2.00 -1.09
C TYR A 7 -3.60 -0.88 -0.03
N PRO A 8 -4.12 -1.14 1.18
CA PRO A 8 -4.30 -0.11 2.20
C PRO A 8 -2.98 0.59 2.55
N ASN A 9 -1.88 -0.15 2.64
CA ASN A 9 -0.56 0.38 2.96
C ASN A 9 -0.05 1.45 1.96
N LEU A 10 -0.50 1.43 0.70
CA LEU A 10 -0.19 2.50 -0.27
C LEU A 10 -0.84 3.83 0.16
N PHE A 11 -2.06 3.78 0.68
CA PHE A 11 -2.77 4.95 1.16
C PHE A 11 -2.30 5.37 2.55
N ASP A 12 -2.02 4.41 3.45
CA ASP A 12 -1.52 4.70 4.79
C ASP A 12 -0.19 5.46 4.74
N GLY A 13 0.72 5.11 3.81
CA GLY A 13 1.97 5.85 3.60
C GLY A 13 1.75 7.28 3.09
N CYS A 14 0.72 7.49 2.26
CA CYS A 14 0.33 8.82 1.79
C CYS A 14 -0.27 9.65 2.93
N ASP A 15 -1.16 9.06 3.73
CA ASP A 15 -1.82 9.72 4.85
C ASP A 15 -0.82 10.05 5.98
N ALA A 16 0.21 9.22 6.16
CA ALA A 16 1.34 9.49 7.04
C ALA A 16 2.31 10.58 6.50
N GLY A 17 2.09 11.08 5.29
CA GLY A 17 2.92 12.12 4.66
C GLY A 17 4.28 11.64 4.16
N ALA A 18 4.49 10.33 3.98
CA ALA A 18 5.75 9.81 3.44
C ALA A 18 5.92 10.15 1.95
N TYR A 19 4.81 10.28 1.23
CA TYR A 19 4.72 10.69 -0.17
C TYR A 19 3.31 11.22 -0.44
N THR A 20 3.08 11.73 -1.65
CA THR A 20 1.74 12.12 -2.14
C THR A 20 1.22 11.09 -3.14
N LEU A 21 -0.05 11.17 -3.54
CA LEU A 21 -0.63 10.33 -4.60
C LEU A 21 -1.43 11.20 -5.57
N PRO A 22 -1.72 10.71 -6.79
CA PRO A 22 -2.57 11.42 -7.74
C PRO A 22 -3.96 11.69 -7.16
N ASP A 23 -4.48 12.91 -7.32
CA ASP A 23 -5.79 13.32 -6.80
C ASP A 23 -6.92 12.40 -7.28
N GLN A 24 -6.84 11.92 -8.53
CA GLN A 24 -7.83 10.99 -9.08
C GLN A 24 -7.83 9.66 -8.33
N LEU A 25 -6.66 9.17 -7.91
CA LEU A 25 -6.57 7.94 -7.13
C LEU A 25 -7.10 8.15 -5.71
N LEU A 26 -6.83 9.31 -5.10
CA LEU A 26 -7.38 9.67 -3.79
C LEU A 26 -8.91 9.76 -3.84
N LYS A 27 -9.49 10.35 -4.89
CA LYS A 27 -10.95 10.37 -5.11
C LYS A 27 -11.54 8.96 -5.21
N LEU A 28 -10.85 8.02 -5.86
CA LEU A 28 -11.30 6.62 -5.94
C LEU A 28 -11.29 5.94 -4.56
N ARG A 29 -10.23 6.16 -3.75
CA ARG A 29 -10.16 5.69 -2.36
C ARG A 29 -11.30 6.28 -1.54
N ASP A 30 -11.52 7.58 -1.62
CA ASP A 30 -12.52 8.28 -0.81
C ASP A 30 -13.94 7.83 -1.20
N THR A 31 -14.18 7.57 -2.50
CA THR A 31 -15.43 6.97 -2.99
C THR A 31 -15.63 5.57 -2.40
N TYR A 32 -14.58 4.73 -2.38
CA TYR A 32 -14.65 3.41 -1.76
C TYR A 32 -15.01 3.51 -0.27
N ARG A 33 -14.32 4.38 0.47
CA ARG A 33 -14.59 4.59 1.91
C ARG A 33 -16.01 5.12 2.15
N ALA A 34 -16.50 6.01 1.30
CA ALA A 34 -17.86 6.54 1.39
C ALA A 34 -18.93 5.46 1.15
N ILE A 35 -18.68 4.50 0.26
CA ILE A 35 -19.55 3.34 0.02
C ILE A 35 -19.47 2.36 1.20
N GLU A 36 -18.25 2.07 1.69
CA GLU A 36 -18.00 1.19 2.84
C GLU A 36 -18.68 1.70 4.12
N ALA A 37 -18.74 3.02 4.30
CA ALA A 37 -19.37 3.66 5.45
C ALA A 37 -20.90 3.78 5.35
N GLN A 38 -21.53 3.38 4.22
CA GLN A 38 -22.98 3.44 4.13
C GLN A 38 -23.62 2.44 5.10
N PRO A 39 -24.60 2.88 5.92
CA PRO A 39 -25.32 1.96 6.78
C PRO A 39 -26.11 0.97 5.92
N TYR A 40 -26.10 -0.30 6.33
CA TYR A 40 -27.02 -1.28 5.77
C TYR A 40 -28.45 -0.98 6.21
N PRO A 41 -29.45 -1.15 5.34
CA PRO A 41 -30.85 -0.98 5.73
C PRO A 41 -31.21 -1.98 6.84
N ASP A 42 -32.13 -1.60 7.72
CA ASP A 42 -32.66 -2.50 8.72
C ASP A 42 -33.43 -3.66 8.05
N PRO A 43 -33.39 -4.87 8.63
CA PRO A 43 -34.19 -5.98 8.13
C PRO A 43 -35.69 -5.67 8.30
N PRO A 44 -36.52 -5.95 7.27
CA PRO A 44 -37.97 -5.82 7.39
C PRO A 44 -38.55 -6.88 8.34
N GLU A 45 -39.83 -6.73 8.71
CA GLU A 45 -40.55 -7.75 9.50
C GLU A 45 -40.55 -9.09 8.75
N ASN A 46 -40.24 -10.18 9.47
CA ASN A 46 -40.18 -11.51 8.89
C ASN A 46 -41.59 -11.95 8.44
N PRO A 47 -41.77 -12.44 7.20
CA PRO A 47 -43.08 -12.89 6.74
C PRO A 47 -43.71 -13.98 7.62
N TRP A 48 -42.91 -14.85 8.24
CA TRP A 48 -43.42 -15.90 9.13
C TRP A 48 -43.97 -15.34 10.44
N ASP A 49 -43.36 -14.29 10.97
CA ASP A 49 -43.86 -13.61 12.16
C ASP A 49 -45.18 -12.90 11.85
N VAL A 50 -45.30 -12.29 10.66
CA VAL A 50 -46.56 -11.71 10.16
C VAL A 50 -47.65 -12.77 10.00
N ILE A 51 -47.32 -13.94 9.44
CA ILE A 51 -48.27 -15.06 9.28
C ILE A 51 -48.75 -15.55 10.65
N ALA A 52 -47.84 -15.73 11.61
CA ALA A 52 -48.18 -16.17 12.96
C ALA A 52 -49.10 -15.17 13.65
N ARG A 53 -48.74 -13.88 13.61
CA ARG A 53 -49.55 -12.79 14.16
C ARG A 53 -50.94 -12.70 13.53
N LEU A 54 -51.04 -12.76 12.20
CA LEU A 54 -52.33 -12.71 11.50
C LEU A 54 -53.20 -13.94 11.78
N ALA A 55 -52.60 -15.11 11.99
CA ALA A 55 -53.34 -16.31 12.36
C ALA A 55 -53.98 -16.14 13.75
N GLU A 56 -53.25 -15.61 14.72
CA GLU A 56 -53.77 -15.25 16.05
C GLU A 56 -54.88 -14.20 15.93
N GLU A 57 -54.63 -13.08 15.24
CA GLU A 57 -55.62 -12.02 15.01
C GLU A 57 -56.89 -12.51 14.30
N THR A 58 -56.77 -13.48 13.40
CA THR A 58 -57.91 -14.09 12.70
C THR A 58 -58.76 -14.92 13.64
N VAL A 59 -58.15 -15.73 14.51
CA VAL A 59 -58.88 -16.52 15.51
C VAL A 59 -59.63 -15.59 16.47
N ASP A 60 -58.97 -14.54 16.96
CA ASP A 60 -59.56 -13.56 17.87
C ASP A 60 -60.70 -12.79 17.18
N ALA A 61 -60.52 -12.37 15.93
CA ALA A 61 -61.56 -11.66 15.17
C ALA A 61 -62.83 -12.51 14.99
N VAL A 62 -62.66 -13.81 14.72
CA VAL A 62 -63.79 -14.76 14.61
C VAL A 62 -64.49 -14.94 15.95
N GLN A 63 -63.76 -15.06 17.06
CA GLN A 63 -64.34 -15.18 18.40
C GLN A 63 -65.13 -13.93 18.81
N ASP A 64 -64.61 -12.75 18.48
CA ASP A 64 -65.19 -11.46 18.85
C ASP A 64 -66.24 -10.92 17.86
N GLY A 65 -66.48 -11.62 16.74
CA GLY A 65 -67.38 -11.16 15.67
C GLY A 65 -66.88 -9.88 14.95
N LYS A 66 -65.58 -9.67 14.91
CA LYS A 66 -64.92 -8.52 14.25
C LYS A 66 -64.55 -8.85 12.78
N PRO A 67 -64.26 -7.84 11.96
CA PRO A 67 -63.71 -8.06 10.61
C PRO A 67 -62.38 -8.83 10.66
N LEU A 68 -62.16 -9.70 9.69
CA LEU A 68 -60.89 -10.44 9.56
C LEU A 68 -59.74 -9.48 9.21
N PRO A 69 -58.52 -9.75 9.70
CA PRO A 69 -57.36 -8.94 9.36
C PRO A 69 -56.99 -9.08 7.87
N ASP A 70 -56.34 -8.05 7.33
CA ASP A 70 -55.99 -8.01 5.90
C ASP A 70 -54.84 -8.98 5.56
N PRO A 71 -55.08 -10.03 4.74
CA PRO A 71 -54.05 -10.99 4.37
C PRO A 71 -52.98 -10.42 3.44
N THR A 72 -53.19 -9.25 2.82
CA THR A 72 -52.19 -8.64 1.92
C THR A 72 -50.91 -8.25 2.66
N GLN A 73 -50.95 -8.10 3.98
CA GLN A 73 -49.78 -7.88 4.85
C GLN A 73 -48.71 -8.97 4.68
N ILE A 74 -49.09 -10.22 4.41
CA ILE A 74 -48.13 -11.33 4.18
C ILE A 74 -47.33 -11.09 2.90
N GLU A 75 -48.00 -10.71 1.81
CA GLU A 75 -47.33 -10.44 0.54
C GLU A 75 -46.50 -9.15 0.58
N GLN A 76 -46.93 -8.15 1.36
CA GLN A 76 -46.13 -6.96 1.64
C GLN A 76 -44.83 -7.32 2.38
N ALA A 77 -44.89 -8.16 3.42
CA ALA A 77 -43.71 -8.63 4.14
C ALA A 77 -42.76 -9.45 3.24
N ARG A 78 -43.29 -10.38 2.45
CA ARG A 78 -42.49 -11.17 1.47
C ARG A 78 -41.84 -10.30 0.39
N THR A 79 -42.49 -9.21 0.01
CA THR A 79 -41.96 -8.26 -0.99
C THR A 79 -40.87 -7.39 -0.35
N ALA A 80 -41.09 -6.91 0.87
CA ALA A 80 -40.10 -6.15 1.63
C ALA A 80 -38.83 -6.97 1.87
N GLU A 81 -38.95 -8.25 2.24
CA GLU A 81 -37.82 -9.17 2.39
C GLU A 81 -37.02 -9.33 1.08
N ARG A 82 -37.68 -9.60 -0.05
CA ARG A 82 -37.02 -9.69 -1.36
C ARG A 82 -36.31 -8.39 -1.75
N VAL A 83 -36.98 -7.25 -1.59
CA VAL A 83 -36.37 -5.93 -1.87
C VAL A 83 -35.17 -5.69 -0.97
N HIS A 84 -35.23 -6.10 0.30
CA HIS A 84 -34.11 -5.98 1.23
C HIS A 84 -32.91 -6.82 0.76
N GLU A 85 -33.12 -8.08 0.37
CA GLU A 85 -32.06 -8.94 -0.19
C GLU A 85 -31.43 -8.36 -1.47
N ASP A 86 -32.26 -7.81 -2.37
CA ASP A 86 -31.80 -7.13 -3.59
C ASP A 86 -30.95 -5.91 -3.26
N VAL A 87 -31.34 -5.10 -2.26
CA VAL A 87 -30.57 -3.94 -1.80
C VAL A 87 -29.23 -4.37 -1.19
N LEU A 88 -29.21 -5.40 -0.35
CA LEU A 88 -27.96 -5.93 0.21
C LEU A 88 -27.01 -6.42 -0.90
N THR A 89 -27.56 -7.10 -1.90
CA THR A 89 -26.81 -7.58 -3.07
C THR A 89 -26.24 -6.40 -3.88
N MET A 90 -27.05 -5.37 -4.12
CA MET A 90 -26.62 -4.15 -4.79
C MET A 90 -25.50 -3.45 -4.03
N MET A 91 -25.63 -3.27 -2.72
CA MET A 91 -24.61 -2.63 -1.87
C MET A 91 -23.29 -3.40 -1.91
N SER A 92 -23.34 -4.73 -1.81
CA SER A 92 -22.15 -5.59 -1.97
C SER A 92 -21.52 -5.40 -3.36
N GLY A 93 -22.33 -5.39 -4.41
CA GLY A 93 -21.89 -5.14 -5.79
C GLY A 93 -21.25 -3.76 -5.99
N CYS A 94 -21.77 -2.72 -5.33
CA CYS A 94 -21.19 -1.38 -5.33
C CYS A 94 -19.80 -1.37 -4.70
N LEU A 95 -19.61 -2.06 -3.57
CA LEU A 95 -18.32 -2.15 -2.88
C LEU A 95 -17.28 -2.90 -3.74
N ASP A 96 -17.68 -4.01 -4.35
CA ASP A 96 -16.82 -4.77 -5.27
C ASP A 96 -16.44 -3.95 -6.51
N LEU A 97 -17.39 -3.20 -7.07
CA LEU A 97 -17.12 -2.30 -8.20
C LEU A 97 -16.16 -1.18 -7.80
N ALA A 98 -16.34 -0.59 -6.62
CA ALA A 98 -15.44 0.44 -6.09
C ALA A 98 -14.02 -0.10 -5.90
N ALA A 99 -13.87 -1.30 -5.30
CA ALA A 99 -12.58 -1.96 -5.16
C ALA A 99 -11.91 -2.22 -6.51
N LYS A 100 -12.67 -2.72 -7.51
CA LYS A 100 -12.16 -2.90 -8.88
C LYS A 100 -11.67 -1.60 -9.49
N ARG A 101 -12.41 -0.50 -9.30
CA ARG A 101 -12.01 0.83 -9.79
C ARG A 101 -10.74 1.34 -9.12
N VAL A 102 -10.56 1.14 -7.82
CA VAL A 102 -9.30 1.48 -7.13
C VAL A 102 -8.11 0.70 -7.71
N ARG A 103 -8.24 -0.62 -7.91
CA ARG A 103 -7.17 -1.43 -8.55
C ARG A 103 -6.85 -0.94 -9.96
N ALA A 104 -7.87 -0.68 -10.76
CA ALA A 104 -7.70 -0.16 -12.12
C ALA A 104 -7.04 1.23 -12.10
N GLY A 105 -7.38 2.08 -11.13
CA GLY A 105 -6.73 3.38 -10.93
C GLY A 105 -5.23 3.24 -10.61
N ILE A 106 -4.87 2.34 -9.70
CA ILE A 106 -3.44 2.06 -9.39
C ILE A 106 -2.69 1.57 -10.63
N GLN A 107 -3.32 0.73 -11.45
CA GLN A 107 -2.74 0.29 -12.72
C GLN A 107 -2.64 1.41 -13.76
N ALA A 108 -3.64 2.28 -13.86
CA ALA A 108 -3.64 3.38 -14.82
C ALA A 108 -2.61 4.46 -14.46
N TYR A 109 -2.46 4.75 -13.17
CA TYR A 109 -1.60 5.83 -12.68
C TYR A 109 -0.23 5.36 -12.18
N GLY A 110 0.07 4.06 -12.18
CA GLY A 110 1.25 3.53 -11.50
C GLY A 110 2.59 4.09 -11.98
N ALA A 111 2.73 4.43 -13.27
CA ALA A 111 3.92 5.12 -13.76
C ALA A 111 4.09 6.52 -13.14
N ALA A 112 3.01 7.32 -13.13
CA ALA A 112 3.00 8.64 -12.50
C ALA A 112 3.21 8.56 -10.98
N ILE A 113 2.65 7.54 -10.30
CA ILE A 113 2.92 7.30 -8.88
C ILE A 113 4.42 7.09 -8.65
N ILE A 114 5.09 6.31 -9.50
CA ILE A 114 6.54 6.11 -9.38
C ILE A 114 7.29 7.43 -9.63
N THR A 115 7.04 8.09 -10.77
CA THR A 115 7.88 9.20 -11.23
C THR A 115 7.63 10.51 -10.51
N ASP A 116 6.37 10.81 -10.19
CA ASP A 116 5.95 12.16 -9.77
C ASP A 116 5.75 12.23 -8.25
N HIS A 117 5.62 11.07 -7.60
CA HIS A 117 5.29 10.99 -6.18
C HIS A 117 6.33 10.23 -5.36
N LEU A 118 6.56 8.95 -5.67
CA LEU A 118 7.47 8.11 -4.88
C LEU A 118 8.94 8.49 -5.09
N LYS A 119 9.36 8.71 -6.33
CA LYS A 119 10.77 9.05 -6.65
C LYS A 119 11.19 10.39 -6.04
N PRO A 120 10.44 11.50 -6.15
CA PRO A 120 10.80 12.75 -5.49
C PRO A 120 10.84 12.63 -3.96
N ALA A 121 9.89 11.88 -3.36
CA ALA A 121 9.87 11.64 -1.93
C ALA A 121 11.09 10.82 -1.47
N HIS A 122 11.44 9.76 -2.22
CA HIS A 122 12.63 8.95 -2.00
C HIS A 122 13.90 9.80 -2.09
N ASP A 123 14.05 10.58 -3.16
CA ASP A 123 15.26 11.36 -3.42
C ASP A 123 15.46 12.44 -2.36
N LYS A 124 14.38 13.09 -1.91
CA LYS A 124 14.40 14.01 -0.79
C LYS A 124 14.81 13.30 0.50
N LEU A 125 14.17 12.18 0.84
CA LEU A 125 14.50 11.38 2.03
C LEU A 125 15.98 10.99 2.03
N TRP A 126 16.49 10.52 0.89
CA TRP A 126 17.87 10.08 0.76
C TRP A 126 18.86 11.24 0.87
N ALA A 127 18.56 12.39 0.26
CA ALA A 127 19.38 13.59 0.40
C ALA A 127 19.44 14.07 1.86
N ASP A 128 18.27 14.15 2.53
CA ASP A 128 18.17 14.55 3.93
C ASP A 128 18.90 13.56 4.86
N PHE A 129 18.77 12.26 4.59
CA PHE A 129 19.46 11.22 5.36
C PHE A 129 20.97 11.36 5.21
N LYS A 130 21.50 11.53 3.99
CA LYS A 130 22.93 11.73 3.77
C LYS A 130 23.47 12.98 4.49
N ALA A 131 22.72 14.08 4.47
CA ALA A 131 23.11 15.31 5.15
C ALA A 131 23.17 15.12 6.69
N ALA A 132 22.17 14.44 7.27
CA ALA A 132 22.17 14.10 8.68
C ALA A 132 23.30 13.11 9.02
N TRP A 133 23.51 12.09 8.20
CA TRP A 133 24.57 11.10 8.38
C TRP A 133 25.97 11.70 8.31
N HIS A 134 26.21 12.63 7.38
CA HIS A 134 27.48 13.36 7.28
C HIS A 134 27.77 14.14 8.58
N THR A 135 26.75 14.81 9.13
CA THR A 135 26.87 15.53 10.41
C THR A 135 27.22 14.58 11.57
N LEU A 136 26.71 13.34 11.56
CA LEU A 136 27.05 12.33 12.56
C LEU A 136 28.49 11.81 12.40
N GLN A 137 28.94 11.60 11.17
CA GLN A 137 30.29 11.10 10.90
C GLN A 137 31.38 12.11 11.24
N GLU A 138 31.16 13.40 10.99
CA GLU A 138 32.08 14.48 11.39
C GLU A 138 32.40 14.47 12.89
N TYR A 139 31.50 13.92 13.71
CA TYR A 139 31.63 13.86 15.18
C TYR A 139 32.06 12.49 15.73
N GLY A 140 32.27 11.47 14.88
CA GLY A 140 32.81 10.18 15.28
C GLY A 140 31.91 9.28 16.14
N GLN A 141 30.58 9.27 15.90
CA GLN A 141 29.60 8.74 16.88
C GLN A 141 28.80 7.51 16.44
N THR A 142 29.48 6.42 16.10
CA THR A 142 28.81 5.12 16.00
C THR A 142 28.44 4.50 17.36
N GLU A 143 28.79 5.16 18.48
CA GLU A 143 28.52 4.69 19.85
C GLU A 143 27.41 5.51 20.56
N PRO A 144 26.29 4.87 20.97
CA PRO A 144 25.15 5.54 21.62
C PRO A 144 25.49 6.35 22.87
N ARG A 145 26.55 5.97 23.60
CA ARG A 145 26.98 6.67 24.82
C ARG A 145 27.59 8.05 24.52
N HIS A 146 28.25 8.20 23.37
CA HIS A 146 28.85 9.46 22.95
C HIS A 146 27.82 10.44 22.41
N LEU A 147 26.69 9.93 21.90
CA LEU A 147 25.55 10.75 21.46
C LEU A 147 24.91 11.54 22.61
N LEU A 148 24.88 10.99 23.83
CA LEU A 148 24.27 11.68 24.98
C LEU A 148 25.01 12.99 25.35
N ALA A 149 26.33 12.99 25.24
CA ALA A 149 27.18 14.15 25.49
C ALA A 149 27.43 15.02 24.24
N ALA A 150 26.87 14.63 23.09
CA ALA A 150 27.10 15.32 21.83
C ALA A 150 26.40 16.70 21.77
N PRO A 151 26.89 17.64 20.95
CA PRO A 151 26.21 18.89 20.71
C PRO A 151 24.77 18.68 20.20
N PRO A 152 23.83 19.61 20.47
CA PRO A 152 22.44 19.49 20.04
C PRO A 152 22.26 19.20 18.55
N LYS A 153 23.13 19.76 17.69
CA LYS A 153 23.11 19.52 16.24
C LYS A 153 23.34 18.04 15.88
N VAL A 154 24.24 17.36 16.60
CA VAL A 154 24.60 15.95 16.35
C VAL A 154 23.50 15.02 16.86
N ARG A 155 22.95 15.28 18.05
CA ARG A 155 21.79 14.54 18.57
C ARG A 155 20.59 14.64 17.63
N LYS A 156 20.27 15.86 17.18
CA LYS A 156 19.22 16.10 16.18
C LYS A 156 19.48 15.33 14.89
N ALA A 157 20.72 15.29 14.41
CA ALA A 157 21.06 14.52 13.21
C ALA A 157 20.83 13.00 13.40
N SER A 158 21.10 12.46 14.61
CA SER A 158 20.77 11.08 14.94
C SER A 158 19.27 10.82 14.89
N ASP A 159 18.48 11.68 15.55
CA ASP A 159 17.02 11.57 15.57
C ASP A 159 16.44 11.67 14.14
N THR A 160 16.96 12.59 13.33
CA THR A 160 16.60 12.71 11.91
C THR A 160 16.93 11.43 11.14
N CYS A 161 18.10 10.82 11.35
CA CYS A 161 18.43 9.53 10.73
C CYS A 161 17.47 8.41 11.14
N ASP A 162 17.07 8.34 12.41
CA ASP A 162 16.08 7.36 12.89
C ASP A 162 14.71 7.58 12.24
N GLN A 163 14.24 8.82 12.22
CA GLN A 163 12.97 9.19 11.61
C GLN A 163 12.94 8.85 10.11
N LEU A 164 13.98 9.22 9.36
CA LEU A 164 14.06 8.93 7.93
C LEU A 164 14.24 7.44 7.66
N ALA A 165 14.96 6.70 8.51
CA ALA A 165 15.07 5.26 8.41
C ALA A 165 13.72 4.54 8.65
N ALA A 166 12.84 5.10 9.48
CA ALA A 166 11.48 4.58 9.66
C ALA A 166 10.57 4.89 8.47
N GLN A 167 10.78 6.01 7.77
CA GLN A 167 10.02 6.40 6.57
C GLN A 167 10.44 5.64 5.30
N TYR A 168 11.73 5.33 5.15
CA TYR A 168 12.26 4.61 3.99
C TYR A 168 11.49 3.33 3.60
N PRO A 169 11.19 2.39 4.52
CA PRO A 169 10.47 1.16 4.15
C PRO A 169 9.05 1.44 3.67
N VAL A 170 8.41 2.53 4.11
CA VAL A 170 7.05 2.92 3.68
C VAL A 170 7.05 3.25 2.18
N ILE A 171 8.04 4.02 1.72
CA ILE A 171 8.19 4.36 0.29
C ILE A 171 8.51 3.10 -0.52
N HIS A 172 9.38 2.22 -0.02
CA HIS A 172 9.74 0.98 -0.71
C HIS A 172 8.58 -0.02 -0.76
N GLU A 173 7.77 -0.11 0.28
CA GLU A 173 6.58 -0.95 0.30
C GLU A 173 5.56 -0.49 -0.74
N ALA A 174 5.35 0.83 -0.87
CA ALA A 174 4.54 1.41 -1.94
C ALA A 174 5.07 1.00 -3.33
N ARG A 175 6.40 1.05 -3.54
CA ARG A 175 7.00 0.58 -4.79
C ARG A 175 6.80 -0.93 -5.02
N SER A 176 6.88 -1.75 -3.98
CA SER A 176 6.62 -3.20 -4.04
C SER A 176 5.14 -3.52 -4.33
N ILE A 177 4.21 -2.69 -3.87
CA ILE A 177 2.79 -2.77 -4.24
C ILE A 177 2.63 -2.54 -5.75
N LEU A 178 3.25 -1.48 -6.29
CA LEU A 178 3.20 -1.20 -7.72
C LEU A 178 3.85 -2.30 -8.57
N ALA A 179 4.95 -2.89 -8.08
CA ALA A 179 5.56 -4.04 -8.74
C ALA A 179 4.58 -5.23 -8.86
N ARG A 180 3.83 -5.55 -7.79
CA ARG A 180 2.77 -6.57 -7.81
C ARG A 180 1.58 -6.19 -8.69
N ALA A 181 1.35 -4.90 -8.91
CA ALA A 181 0.31 -4.38 -9.79
C ALA A 181 0.69 -4.38 -11.29
N GLY A 182 1.90 -4.85 -11.65
CA GLY A 182 2.38 -4.96 -13.03
C GLY A 182 3.51 -4.01 -13.40
N PHE A 183 4.03 -3.23 -12.46
CA PHE A 183 5.17 -2.32 -12.68
C PHE A 183 6.50 -2.95 -12.20
N ASN A 184 6.70 -4.24 -12.46
CA ASN A 184 7.97 -4.92 -12.25
C ASN A 184 8.80 -4.95 -13.56
N CYS A 185 10.11 -5.04 -13.44
CA CYS A 185 11.01 -5.23 -14.58
C CYS A 185 11.22 -6.74 -14.81
N PRO A 186 10.81 -7.33 -15.95
CA PRO A 186 11.02 -8.75 -16.22
C PRO A 186 12.50 -9.14 -16.35
N ASP A 187 13.33 -8.20 -16.79
CA ASP A 187 14.78 -8.40 -17.00
C ASP A 187 15.58 -8.41 -15.67
N ASP A 188 14.94 -8.05 -14.56
CA ASP A 188 15.51 -8.16 -13.20
C ASP A 188 14.58 -8.96 -12.26
N PRO A 189 14.47 -10.29 -12.46
CA PRO A 189 13.55 -11.13 -11.68
C PRO A 189 13.93 -11.22 -10.20
N THR A 190 15.19 -10.93 -9.86
CA THR A 190 15.69 -10.93 -8.48
C THR A 190 15.55 -9.57 -7.79
N GLY A 191 15.14 -8.52 -8.51
CA GLY A 191 15.08 -7.16 -7.99
C GLY A 191 16.43 -6.58 -7.58
N LYS A 192 17.52 -7.05 -8.20
CA LYS A 192 18.90 -6.63 -7.91
C LYS A 192 19.07 -5.12 -8.04
N TYR A 193 18.45 -4.52 -9.04
CA TYR A 193 18.50 -3.09 -9.35
C TYR A 193 17.26 -2.32 -8.88
N ALA A 194 16.33 -2.99 -8.20
CA ALA A 194 15.07 -2.38 -7.76
C ALA A 194 15.24 -1.28 -6.70
N ALA A 195 16.37 -1.26 -5.99
CA ALA A 195 16.67 -0.26 -4.96
C ALA A 195 18.10 0.31 -5.04
N ILE A 196 19.02 -0.32 -5.77
CA ILE A 196 20.43 0.08 -5.84
C ILE A 196 20.88 0.12 -7.30
N ARG A 197 21.18 1.32 -7.80
CA ARG A 197 21.58 1.49 -9.21
C ARG A 197 22.97 0.91 -9.50
N ASN A 198 23.92 1.12 -8.60
CA ASN A 198 25.31 0.70 -8.74
C ASN A 198 25.63 -0.62 -8.01
N TYR A 199 24.68 -1.55 -7.94
CA TYR A 199 24.83 -2.80 -7.18
C TYR A 199 26.14 -3.55 -7.49
N HIS A 200 26.49 -3.64 -8.78
CA HIS A 200 27.70 -4.32 -9.26
C HIS A 200 29.01 -3.66 -8.80
N GLN A 201 29.01 -2.36 -8.51
CA GLN A 201 30.18 -1.64 -7.96
C GLN A 201 30.35 -1.93 -6.47
N LEU A 202 29.23 -2.07 -5.75
CA LEU A 202 29.21 -2.31 -4.30
C LEU A 202 29.43 -3.78 -3.95
N ALA A 203 29.06 -4.70 -4.82
CA ALA A 203 29.25 -6.15 -4.67
C ALA A 203 29.82 -6.78 -5.96
N PRO A 204 31.12 -6.57 -6.25
CA PRO A 204 31.72 -6.92 -7.55
C PRO A 204 31.93 -8.42 -7.77
N SER A 205 31.94 -9.23 -6.71
CA SER A 205 32.19 -10.67 -6.79
C SER A 205 30.90 -11.47 -6.65
N ARG A 206 30.84 -12.67 -7.24
CA ARG A 206 29.70 -13.58 -7.11
C ARG A 206 29.37 -13.92 -5.65
N LEU A 207 30.38 -14.04 -4.80
CA LEU A 207 30.20 -14.27 -3.37
C LEU A 207 29.60 -13.05 -2.67
N ALA A 208 30.08 -11.84 -2.99
CA ALA A 208 29.53 -10.59 -2.47
C ALA A 208 28.09 -10.36 -2.96
N MET A 209 27.74 -10.77 -4.17
CA MET A 209 26.35 -10.70 -4.65
C MET A 209 25.43 -11.69 -3.92
N ALA A 210 25.93 -12.87 -3.55
CA ALA A 210 25.13 -13.87 -2.82
C ALA A 210 24.88 -13.46 -1.36
N ARG A 211 25.83 -12.74 -0.75
CA ARG A 211 25.75 -12.22 0.61
C ARG A 211 26.31 -10.80 0.65
N PRO A 212 25.53 -9.81 0.20
CA PRO A 212 26.01 -8.44 0.19
C PRO A 212 26.29 -7.96 1.61
N PRO A 213 27.27 -7.07 1.81
CA PRO A 213 27.67 -6.60 3.15
C PRO A 213 26.56 -5.83 3.87
N TRP A 214 25.55 -5.36 3.14
CA TRP A 214 24.35 -4.73 3.70
C TRP A 214 23.20 -5.70 3.99
N SER A 215 23.38 -7.00 3.75
CA SER A 215 22.39 -8.04 4.08
C SER A 215 22.24 -8.19 5.59
N GLY A 216 20.99 -8.24 6.07
CA GLY A 216 20.68 -8.41 7.49
C GLY A 216 20.89 -7.16 8.36
N LEU A 217 21.27 -6.02 7.76
CA LEU A 217 21.33 -4.75 8.46
C LEU A 217 19.92 -4.23 8.76
N SER A 218 19.76 -3.53 9.89
CA SER A 218 18.55 -2.73 10.12
C SER A 218 18.47 -1.61 9.08
N THR A 219 17.28 -1.05 8.82
CA THR A 219 17.13 0.02 7.82
C THR A 219 18.09 1.19 8.06
N ARG A 220 18.27 1.60 9.32
CA ARG A 220 19.21 2.67 9.67
C ARG A 220 20.65 2.30 9.30
N GLN A 221 21.07 1.08 9.63
CA GLN A 221 22.41 0.58 9.31
C GLN A 221 22.60 0.42 7.80
N PHE A 222 21.58 -0.06 7.09
CA PHE A 222 21.56 -0.18 5.62
C PHE A 222 21.78 1.20 4.96
N LEU A 223 20.98 2.20 5.33
CA LEU A 223 21.10 3.56 4.79
C LEU A 223 22.46 4.19 5.15
N GLY A 224 22.93 4.03 6.40
CA GLY A 224 24.25 4.51 6.84
C GLY A 224 25.41 3.84 6.09
N TRP A 225 25.32 2.54 5.83
CA TRP A 225 26.29 1.80 5.03
C TRP A 225 26.34 2.35 3.61
N HIS A 226 25.19 2.54 2.95
CA HIS A 226 25.14 3.10 1.61
C HIS A 226 25.62 4.55 1.56
N ALA A 227 25.33 5.36 2.58
CA ALA A 227 25.78 6.75 2.63
C ALA A 227 27.32 6.82 2.72
N THR A 228 27.93 5.85 3.41
CA THR A 228 29.38 5.77 3.60
C THR A 228 30.11 5.17 2.38
N ASN A 229 29.50 4.18 1.72
CA ASN A 229 30.16 3.39 0.66
C ASN A 229 29.79 3.82 -0.76
N GLY A 230 29.17 5.00 -0.93
CA GLY A 230 28.80 5.51 -2.26
C GLY A 230 27.62 4.76 -2.90
N GLY A 231 26.70 4.26 -2.09
CA GLY A 231 25.47 3.61 -2.57
C GLY A 231 24.57 4.58 -3.33
N GLN A 232 24.19 4.20 -4.55
CA GLN A 232 23.22 4.93 -5.36
C GLN A 232 21.82 4.34 -5.15
N LEU A 233 21.26 4.64 -3.98
CA LEU A 233 19.86 4.32 -3.68
C LEU A 233 18.96 5.13 -4.59
N TRP A 234 17.94 4.48 -5.12
CA TRP A 234 17.00 5.07 -6.08
C TRP A 234 15.69 4.29 -6.14
N LEU A 235 14.70 4.86 -6.80
CA LEU A 235 13.38 4.27 -7.00
C LEU A 235 13.03 4.25 -8.50
N PRO A 236 13.45 3.20 -9.22
CA PRO A 236 13.38 3.20 -10.68
C PRO A 236 11.99 2.84 -11.22
N THR A 237 11.68 3.38 -12.41
CA THR A 237 10.66 2.79 -13.29
C THR A 237 11.14 1.42 -13.81
N PRO A 238 10.23 0.57 -14.33
CA PRO A 238 10.63 -0.70 -14.96
C PRO A 238 11.67 -0.53 -16.08
N ASP A 239 11.53 0.53 -16.88
CA ASP A 239 12.46 0.83 -17.99
C ASP A 239 13.83 1.28 -17.45
N GLU A 240 13.88 2.15 -16.44
CA GLU A 240 15.14 2.55 -15.81
C GLU A 240 15.86 1.34 -15.18
N GLN A 241 15.11 0.43 -14.56
CA GLN A 241 15.65 -0.80 -13.97
C GLN A 241 16.23 -1.72 -15.05
N LYS A 242 15.56 -1.82 -16.21
CA LYS A 242 16.04 -2.56 -17.37
C LYS A 242 17.35 -1.96 -17.90
N ASP A 243 17.42 -0.64 -18.03
CA ASP A 243 18.65 0.04 -18.45
C ASP A 243 19.82 -0.25 -17.51
N ALA A 244 19.55 -0.34 -16.20
CA ALA A 244 20.58 -0.68 -15.21
C ALA A 244 21.07 -2.14 -15.33
N VAL A 245 20.18 -3.08 -15.66
CA VAL A 245 20.57 -4.48 -15.97
C VAL A 245 21.47 -4.52 -17.20
N TRP A 246 21.09 -3.81 -18.26
CA TRP A 246 21.83 -3.79 -19.52
C TRP A 246 23.19 -3.11 -19.39
N ALA A 247 23.27 -2.01 -18.62
CA ALA A 247 24.54 -1.35 -18.32
C ALA A 247 25.55 -2.28 -17.61
N GLU A 248 25.09 -3.22 -16.77
CA GLU A 248 25.98 -4.25 -16.20
C GLU A 248 26.47 -5.25 -17.26
N ALA A 249 25.59 -5.68 -18.18
CA ALA A 249 25.97 -6.63 -19.23
C ALA A 249 27.06 -6.05 -20.14
N ASP A 250 26.96 -4.76 -20.47
CA ASP A 250 27.94 -4.05 -21.31
C ASP A 250 29.29 -3.82 -20.62
N THR A 251 29.30 -3.68 -19.30
CA THR A 251 30.52 -3.46 -18.51
C THR A 251 31.21 -4.76 -18.10
N ASN A 252 30.58 -5.94 -18.34
CA ASN A 252 31.14 -7.24 -18.00
C ASN A 252 31.54 -8.06 -19.25
N PRO A 253 32.84 -8.21 -19.57
CA PRO A 253 33.30 -8.87 -20.80
C PRO A 253 32.88 -10.34 -20.91
N VAL A 254 32.58 -11.01 -19.79
CA VAL A 254 32.09 -12.39 -19.76
C VAL A 254 30.61 -12.50 -20.18
N LYS A 255 29.79 -11.47 -19.91
CA LYS A 255 28.38 -11.44 -20.33
C LYS A 255 28.22 -11.09 -21.81
N ARG A 256 29.06 -10.17 -22.33
CA ARG A 256 29.13 -9.87 -23.78
C ARG A 256 29.41 -11.08 -24.66
N ALA A 257 30.23 -12.02 -24.19
CA ALA A 257 30.53 -13.26 -24.93
C ALA A 257 29.38 -14.29 -24.89
N ALA A 258 28.42 -14.14 -23.98
CA ALA A 258 27.31 -15.06 -23.78
C ALA A 258 26.01 -14.66 -24.52
N GLY A 259 26.01 -13.53 -25.24
CA GLY A 259 24.88 -13.11 -26.08
C GLY A 259 23.62 -12.70 -25.31
N PHE A 260 23.79 -12.13 -24.12
CA PHE A 260 22.73 -11.44 -23.36
C PHE A 260 22.73 -9.94 -23.66
#